data_AF-V2WP30-F1
#
_entry.id   AF-V2WP30-F1
#
_cell.length_a   1.000
_cell.length_b   1.000
_cell.length_c   1.000
_cell.angle_alpha   90.00
_cell.angle_beta   90.00
_cell.angle_gamma   90.00
#
_symmetry.space_group_name_H-M   'P 1'
#
loop_
_entity.id
_entity.type
_entity.pdbx_description
1 polymer ?
#
loop_
_entity_poly.entity_id
_entity_poly.type
_entity_poly.pdbx_seq_one_letter_code
_entity_poly.pdbx_strand_id
1 'polypeptide(L)'
;MMYFPLLALLGSAVAAAPSPNLKQAATDLLDANHILHFLDVVDAFGHISVRNPDNSSQFIMSFAVAPALATSQSLVTYVYLQSISKSSR
;
A
#
# COMPACT_ATOMS: atom_id res chain seq x y z
N MET A 1 11.56 -12.29 49.48
CA MET A 1 11.15 -13.08 48.30
C MET A 1 9.93 -12.42 47.69
N MET A 2 10.13 -11.33 46.94
CA MET A 2 9.02 -10.53 46.38
C MET A 2 8.66 -11.04 44.99
N TYR A 3 7.38 -11.34 44.80
CA TYR A 3 6.79 -11.82 43.55
C TYR A 3 6.39 -10.60 42.72
N PHE A 4 7.05 -10.38 41.58
CA PHE A 4 6.61 -9.43 40.55
C PHE A 4 6.17 -10.25 39.33
N PRO A 5 4.86 -10.38 39.02
CA PRO A 5 4.47 -10.88 37.72
C PRO A 5 4.62 -9.72 36.73
N LEU A 6 5.69 -9.79 35.93
CA LEU A 6 5.92 -8.88 34.82
C LEU A 6 4.81 -9.08 33.79
N LEU A 7 3.94 -8.10 33.72
CA LEU A 7 2.96 -7.85 32.68
C LEU A 7 3.66 -7.87 31.30
N ALA A 8 3.53 -8.97 30.56
CA ALA A 8 3.86 -9.00 29.13
C ALA A 8 2.55 -8.99 28.34
N LEU A 9 1.89 -7.83 28.33
CA LEU A 9 0.83 -7.54 27.37
C LEU A 9 1.49 -7.30 26.01
N LEU A 10 1.89 -8.39 25.35
CA LEU A 10 2.24 -8.38 23.94
C LEU A 10 0.92 -8.30 23.15
N GLY A 11 0.47 -7.08 22.90
CA GLY A 11 -0.53 -6.81 21.88
C GLY A 11 0.08 -7.15 20.52
N SER A 12 -0.05 -8.41 20.09
CA SER A 12 0.15 -8.78 18.70
C SER A 12 -0.88 -8.02 17.88
N ALA A 13 -0.45 -6.98 17.17
CA ALA A 13 -1.21 -6.42 16.06
C ALA A 13 -1.26 -7.51 14.98
N VAL A 14 -2.18 -8.46 15.12
CA VAL A 14 -2.57 -9.33 14.02
C VAL A 14 -3.04 -8.36 12.95
N ALA A 15 -2.28 -8.25 11.86
CA ALA A 15 -2.69 -7.46 10.71
C ALA A 15 -4.09 -7.94 10.34
N ALA A 16 -5.09 -7.07 10.56
CA ALA A 16 -6.46 -7.40 10.26
C ALA A 16 -6.52 -7.84 8.79
N ALA A 17 -7.27 -8.90 8.50
CA ALA A 17 -7.43 -9.37 7.13
C ALA A 17 -7.88 -8.19 6.24
N PRO A 18 -7.35 -8.05 5.02
CA PRO A 18 -7.67 -6.92 4.16
C PRO A 18 -9.17 -6.90 3.86
N SER A 19 -9.77 -5.71 3.94
CA SER A 19 -11.20 -5.53 3.68
C SER A 19 -11.56 -5.92 2.24
N PRO A 20 -12.83 -6.24 1.96
CA PRO A 20 -13.28 -6.49 0.59
C PRO A 20 -12.98 -5.32 -0.36
N ASN A 21 -13.15 -4.08 0.11
CA ASN A 21 -12.88 -2.87 -0.68
C ASN A 21 -11.40 -2.74 -1.02
N LEU A 22 -10.52 -3.02 -0.05
CA LEU A 22 -9.09 -3.01 -0.24
C LEU A 22 -8.65 -4.08 -1.25
N LYS A 23 -9.23 -5.29 -1.18
CA LYS A 23 -8.98 -6.35 -2.15
C LYS A 23 -9.41 -5.94 -3.56
N GLN A 24 -10.59 -5.35 -3.70
CA GLN A 24 -11.07 -4.86 -4.99
C GLN A 24 -10.14 -3.78 -5.56
N ALA A 25 -9.77 -2.78 -4.75
CA ALA A 25 -8.86 -1.72 -5.18
C ALA A 25 -7.48 -2.26 -5.60
N ALA A 26 -6.98 -3.32 -4.92
CA ALA A 26 -5.75 -3.99 -5.29
C ALA A 26 -5.88 -4.75 -6.62
N THR A 27 -7.01 -5.44 -6.86
CA THR A 27 -7.29 -6.09 -8.14
C THR A 27 -7.39 -5.07 -9.27
N ASP A 28 -8.17 -4.01 -9.09
CA ASP A 28 -8.34 -2.94 -10.09
C ASP A 28 -6.99 -2.28 -10.43
N LEU A 29 -6.12 -2.10 -9.44
CA LEU A 29 -4.77 -1.58 -9.65
C LEU A 29 -3.91 -2.52 -10.50
N LEU A 30 -4.01 -3.84 -10.32
CA LEU A 30 -3.28 -4.80 -11.16
C LEU A 30 -3.81 -4.80 -12.59
N ASP A 31 -5.13 -4.85 -12.76
CA ASP A 31 -5.76 -4.78 -14.07
C ASP A 31 -5.39 -3.48 -14.79
N ALA A 32 -5.40 -2.35 -14.09
CA ALA A 32 -4.98 -1.07 -14.64
C ALA A 32 -3.50 -1.06 -15.06
N ASN A 33 -2.60 -1.70 -14.29
CA ASN A 33 -1.18 -1.80 -14.68
C ASN A 33 -1.03 -2.57 -16.00
N HIS A 34 -1.72 -3.70 -16.13
CA HIS A 34 -1.65 -4.52 -17.35
C HIS A 34 -2.33 -3.85 -18.55
N ILE A 35 -3.52 -3.28 -18.36
CA ILE A 35 -4.28 -2.60 -19.42
C ILE A 35 -3.51 -1.37 -19.92
N LEU A 36 -3.04 -0.51 -19.02
CA LEU A 36 -2.35 0.72 -19.43
C LEU A 36 -0.99 0.45 -20.07
N HIS A 37 -0.30 -0.61 -19.65
CA HIS A 37 0.90 -1.07 -20.35
C HIS A 37 0.58 -1.63 -21.74
N PHE A 38 -0.44 -2.47 -21.86
CA PHE A 38 -0.87 -3.05 -23.14
C PHE A 38 -1.32 -1.99 -24.15
N LEU A 39 -1.88 -0.88 -23.67
CA LEU A 39 -2.30 0.26 -24.49
C LEU A 39 -1.17 1.27 -24.73
N ASP A 40 0.08 0.95 -24.38
CA ASP A 40 1.25 1.82 -24.51
C ASP A 40 1.11 3.19 -23.81
N VAL A 41 0.25 3.28 -22.78
CA VAL A 41 0.07 4.51 -21.98
C VAL A 41 1.17 4.63 -20.92
N VAL A 42 1.65 3.49 -20.41
CA VAL A 42 2.67 3.42 -19.37
C VAL A 42 3.77 2.44 -19.81
N ASP A 43 5.03 2.89 -19.74
CA ASP A 43 6.19 2.09 -20.11
C ASP A 43 6.70 1.20 -18.94
N ALA A 44 7.90 0.64 -19.09
CA ALA A 44 8.51 -0.22 -18.07
C ALA A 44 8.91 0.50 -16.77
N PHE A 45 8.98 1.84 -16.77
CA PHE A 45 9.39 2.66 -15.63
C PHE A 45 8.24 3.46 -15.01
N GLY A 46 7.12 3.56 -15.71
CA GLY A 46 5.93 4.20 -15.20
C GLY A 46 5.26 3.41 -14.06
N HIS A 47 4.47 4.11 -13.27
CA HIS A 47 3.75 3.54 -12.14
C HIS A 47 2.38 4.20 -12.01
N ILE A 48 1.43 3.44 -11.46
CA ILE A 48 0.12 3.93 -11.06
C ILE A 48 -0.10 3.59 -9.59
N SER A 49 -0.91 4.39 -8.91
CA SER A 49 -1.25 4.17 -7.52
C SER A 49 -2.73 4.38 -7.29
N VAL A 50 -3.28 3.68 -6.30
CA VAL A 50 -4.66 3.89 -5.82
C VAL A 50 -4.62 4.28 -4.35
N ARG A 51 -5.49 5.19 -3.94
CA ARG A 51 -5.66 5.52 -2.53
C ARG A 51 -6.29 4.33 -1.81
N ASN A 52 -5.77 3.96 -0.64
CA ASN A 52 -6.37 2.91 0.16
C ASN A 52 -7.79 3.33 0.58
N PRO A 53 -8.84 2.55 0.24
CA PRO A 53 -10.23 2.89 0.54
C PRO A 53 -10.53 2.90 2.04
N ASP A 54 -9.79 2.14 2.84
CA ASP A 54 -9.98 2.04 4.29
C ASP A 54 -9.16 3.09 5.04
N ASN A 55 -8.11 3.63 4.43
CA ASN A 55 -7.26 4.64 5.03
C ASN A 55 -6.75 5.64 3.98
N SER A 56 -7.37 6.82 3.96
CA SER A 56 -7.07 7.85 2.98
C SER A 56 -5.64 8.41 3.06
N SER A 57 -4.92 8.20 4.16
CA SER A 57 -3.50 8.59 4.30
C SER A 57 -2.54 7.59 3.66
N GLN A 58 -3.05 6.52 3.05
CA GLN A 58 -2.25 5.47 2.43
C GLN A 58 -2.52 5.36 0.93
N PHE A 59 -1.49 4.99 0.19
CA PHE A 59 -1.55 4.66 -1.23
C PHE A 59 -0.95 3.27 -1.48
N ILE A 60 -1.46 2.59 -2.50
CA ILE A 60 -1.02 1.26 -2.90
C ILE A 60 -0.47 1.38 -4.32
N MET A 61 0.69 0.78 -4.58
CA MET A 61 1.33 0.72 -5.90
C MET A 61 2.20 -0.54 -6.03
N SER A 62 2.66 -0.88 -7.23
CA SER A 62 3.65 -1.94 -7.46
C SER A 62 5.06 -1.48 -7.07
N PHE A 63 5.84 -2.36 -6.44
CA PHE A 63 7.22 -2.07 -6.04
C PHE A 63 8.24 -2.60 -7.06
N ALA A 64 9.02 -1.68 -7.65
CA ALA A 64 10.21 -1.99 -8.43
C ALA A 64 10.03 -3.08 -9.51
N VAL A 65 8.83 -3.18 -10.07
CA VAL A 65 8.46 -4.13 -11.12
C VAL A 65 7.71 -3.39 -12.21
N ALA A 66 7.98 -3.74 -13.47
CA ALA A 66 7.31 -3.13 -14.60
C ALA A 66 5.79 -3.39 -14.53
N PRO A 67 4.93 -2.44 -14.95
CA PRO A 67 3.47 -2.61 -14.91
C PRO A 67 2.98 -3.93 -15.53
N ALA A 68 3.58 -4.37 -16.65
CA ALA A 68 3.29 -5.64 -17.32
C ALA A 68 3.47 -6.90 -16.44
N LEU A 69 4.36 -6.81 -15.43
CA LEU A 69 4.77 -7.92 -14.57
C LEU A 69 4.20 -7.79 -13.15
N ALA A 70 3.35 -6.79 -12.90
CA ALA A 70 2.76 -6.57 -11.60
C ALA A 70 1.89 -7.76 -11.18
N THR A 71 2.09 -8.24 -9.96
CA THR A 71 1.30 -9.30 -9.31
C THR A 71 0.84 -8.84 -7.93
N SER A 72 -0.07 -9.58 -7.31
CA SER A 72 -0.56 -9.25 -5.96
C SER A 72 0.55 -9.23 -4.90
N GLN A 73 1.62 -10.01 -5.09
CA GLN A 73 2.79 -10.01 -4.20
C GLN A 73 3.71 -8.81 -4.41
N SER A 74 3.59 -8.10 -5.53
CA SER A 74 4.40 -6.91 -5.83
C SER A 74 3.81 -5.62 -5.26
N LEU A 75 2.58 -5.67 -4.74
CA LEU A 75 1.89 -4.48 -4.22
C LEU A 75 2.43 -4.09 -2.84
N VAL A 76 2.65 -2.79 -2.66
CA VAL A 76 3.15 -2.20 -1.43
C VAL A 76 2.29 -1.01 -1.03
N THR A 77 2.20 -0.78 0.27
CA THR A 77 1.45 0.34 0.85
C THR A 77 2.41 1.43 1.32
N TYR A 78 2.20 2.65 0.85
CA TYR A 78 2.92 3.84 1.26
C TYR A 78 2.03 4.73 2.12
N VAL A 79 2.59 5.23 3.24
CA VAL A 79 1.92 6.21 4.09
C VAL A 79 2.34 7.61 3.65
N TYR A 80 1.37 8.48 3.39
CA TYR A 80 1.62 9.89 3.16
C TYR A 80 1.83 10.61 4.49
N LEU A 81 3.06 11.04 4.76
CA LEU A 81 3.39 11.88 5.90
C LEU A 81 3.13 13.34 5.56
N GLN A 82 1.98 13.86 5.97
CA GLN A 82 1.65 15.27 5.80
C GLN A 82 2.23 16.09 6.96
N SER A 83 3.54 16.38 6.99
CA SER A 83 4.05 17.62 7.62
C SER A 83 5.51 17.94 7.27
N ILE A 84 5.71 19.02 6.52
CA ILE A 84 6.52 20.18 6.93
C ILE A 84 5.79 21.38 6.31
N SER A 85 5.34 22.36 7.10
CA SER A 85 4.79 23.59 6.54
C SER A 85 5.81 24.13 5.52
N LYS A 86 5.43 24.35 4.26
CA LYS A 86 6.24 25.19 3.38
C LYS A 86 6.24 26.59 4.00
N SER A 87 7.25 26.88 4.81
CA SER A 87 7.54 28.23 5.26
C SER A 87 7.86 29.03 4.00
N SER A 88 6.92 29.90 3.67
CA SER A 88 7.01 30.88 2.59
C SER A 88 8.34 31.62 2.70
N ARG A 89 9.18 31.51 1.67
CA ARG A 89 10.19 32.51 1.35
C ARG A 89 9.76 33.23 0.09
#